data_AF-A0A2D3PR95-F1
#
_entry.id   AF-A0A2D3PR95-F1
#
_cell.length_a   1.000
_cell.length_b   1.000
_cell.length_c   1.000
_cell.angle_alpha   90.00
_cell.angle_beta   90.00
_cell.angle_gamma   90.00
#
_symmetry.space_group_name_H-M   'P 1'
#
loop_
_entity.id
_entity.type
_entity.pdbx_description
1 polymer ?
#
loop_
_entity_poly.entity_id
_entity_poly.type
_entity_poly.pdbx_seq_one_letter_code
_entity_poly.pdbx_strand_id
1 'polypeptide(L)'
;MTNNPFFKYKNKITNFFKNPTNENLKVLNDNVFLKINWSLSETDIDYIVEEIKNENFKDYYNFYEKEKIVMTIHTSKGLQFDNVLIYKKDFYNKRGELEKEKFYVACTRAKNKLFIIKD
;
A
#
# COMPACT_ATOMS: atom_id res chain seq x y z
N MET A 1 21.75 12.30 -0.31
CA MET A 1 20.94 11.32 -1.08
C MET A 1 20.79 10.09 -0.22
N THR A 2 19.64 9.93 0.44
CA THR A 2 19.38 8.77 1.30
C THR A 2 19.17 7.54 0.43
N ASN A 3 19.96 6.49 0.66
CA ASN A 3 19.76 5.15 0.08
C ASN A 3 18.41 4.61 0.56
N ASN A 4 17.32 4.99 -0.10
CA ASN A 4 16.00 4.51 0.23
C ASN A 4 15.88 3.05 -0.29
N PRO A 5 15.76 2.05 0.61
CA PRO A 5 15.73 0.64 0.23
C PRO A 5 14.57 0.30 -0.72
N PHE A 6 13.51 1.12 -0.79
CA PHE A 6 12.43 0.94 -1.76
C PHE A 6 12.91 1.08 -3.21
N PHE A 7 13.80 2.03 -3.50
CA PHE A 7 14.33 2.19 -4.86
C PHE A 7 15.19 0.99 -5.28
N LYS A 8 15.90 0.37 -4.33
CA LYS A 8 16.75 -0.80 -4.57
C LYS A 8 15.96 -1.97 -5.17
N TYR A 9 14.69 -2.13 -4.80
CA TYR A 9 13.86 -3.26 -5.23
C TYR A 9 12.77 -2.91 -6.22
N LYS A 10 12.67 -1.63 -6.64
CA LYS A 10 11.62 -1.12 -7.54
C LYS A 10 11.45 -1.99 -8.79
N ASN A 11 12.54 -2.34 -9.48
CA ASN A 11 12.47 -3.14 -10.70
C ASN A 11 11.93 -4.55 -10.47
N LYS A 12 12.32 -5.19 -9.35
CA LYS A 12 11.84 -6.56 -9.02
C LYS A 12 10.35 -6.55 -8.69
N ILE A 13 9.90 -5.59 -7.89
CA ILE A 13 8.48 -5.38 -7.57
C ILE A 13 7.68 -5.12 -8.85
N THR A 14 8.20 -4.24 -9.72
CA THR A 14 7.56 -3.87 -10.98
C THR A 14 7.43 -5.08 -11.93
N ASN A 15 8.47 -5.92 -12.03
CA ASN A 15 8.44 -7.11 -12.86
C ASN A 15 7.41 -8.13 -12.37
N PHE A 16 7.26 -8.30 -11.05
CA PHE A 16 6.23 -9.16 -10.48
C PHE A 16 4.82 -8.71 -10.92
N PHE A 17 4.49 -7.42 -10.81
CA PHE A 17 3.16 -6.93 -11.21
C PHE A 17 2.89 -7.00 -12.71
N LYS A 18 3.92 -7.13 -13.57
CA LYS A 18 3.73 -7.41 -15.00
C LYS A 18 3.33 -8.85 -15.30
N ASN A 19 3.72 -9.79 -14.43
CA ASN A 19 3.40 -11.21 -14.57
C ASN A 19 3.25 -11.87 -13.18
N PRO A 20 2.11 -11.65 -12.49
CA PRO A 20 1.92 -12.08 -11.11
C PRO A 20 1.63 -13.58 -11.05
N THR A 21 2.70 -14.36 -10.94
CA THR A 21 2.66 -15.82 -10.74
C THR A 21 3.26 -16.18 -9.38
N ASN A 22 2.91 -17.36 -8.86
CA ASN A 22 3.44 -17.86 -7.58
C ASN A 22 4.97 -17.96 -7.65
N GLU A 23 5.52 -18.40 -8.78
CA GLU A 23 6.96 -18.46 -9.02
C GLU A 23 7.61 -17.06 -8.94
N ASN A 24 7.03 -16.06 -9.61
CA ASN A 24 7.55 -14.70 -9.55
C ASN A 24 7.40 -14.06 -8.16
N LEU A 25 6.37 -14.44 -7.39
CA LEU A 25 6.22 -14.00 -6.00
C LEU A 25 7.21 -14.69 -5.06
N LYS A 26 7.52 -15.99 -5.28
CA LYS A 26 8.60 -16.70 -4.57
C LYS A 26 9.94 -16.01 -4.80
N VAL A 27 10.26 -15.70 -6.06
CA VAL A 27 11.46 -14.94 -6.40
C VAL A 27 11.47 -13.58 -5.71
N LEU A 28 10.34 -12.86 -5.67
CA LEU A 28 10.23 -11.57 -4.96
C LEU A 28 10.44 -11.73 -3.45
N ASN A 29 9.84 -12.76 -2.83
CA ASN A 29 9.97 -13.07 -1.42
C ASN A 29 11.45 -13.26 -1.03
N ASP A 30 12.16 -14.12 -1.76
CA ASP A 30 13.57 -14.43 -1.49
C ASP A 30 14.48 -13.22 -1.68
N ASN A 31 14.17 -12.40 -2.68
CA ASN A 31 15.04 -11.32 -3.10
C ASN A 31 14.79 -9.99 -2.39
N VAL A 32 13.61 -9.80 -1.82
CA VAL A 32 13.13 -8.53 -1.29
C VAL A 32 12.58 -8.70 0.12
N PHE A 33 11.53 -9.50 0.31
CA PHE A 33 10.81 -9.58 1.59
C PHE A 33 11.70 -10.14 2.70
N LEU A 34 12.43 -11.24 2.45
CA LEU A 34 13.34 -11.80 3.44
C LEU A 34 14.43 -10.80 3.87
N LYS A 35 14.86 -9.90 2.98
CA LYS A 35 15.88 -8.88 3.27
C LYS A 35 15.35 -7.72 4.10
N ILE A 36 14.04 -7.54 4.19
CA ILE A 36 13.38 -6.59 5.07
C ILE A 36 12.71 -7.28 6.26
N ASN A 37 13.15 -8.50 6.56
CA ASN A 37 12.70 -9.30 7.70
C ASN A 37 11.21 -9.67 7.65
N TRP A 38 10.69 -9.89 6.44
CA TRP A 38 9.34 -10.38 6.19
C TRP A 38 9.41 -11.67 5.37
N SER A 39 8.56 -12.65 5.65
CA SER A 39 8.54 -13.94 4.96
C SER A 39 7.11 -14.30 4.62
N LEU A 40 6.87 -14.73 3.39
CA LEU A 40 5.59 -15.29 2.96
C LEU A 40 5.63 -16.82 3.06
N SER A 41 4.56 -17.41 3.58
CA SER A 41 4.29 -18.84 3.47
C SER A 41 3.78 -19.20 2.07
N GLU A 42 3.74 -20.49 1.73
CA GLU A 42 3.11 -20.93 0.48
C GLU A 42 1.63 -20.55 0.40
N THR A 43 0.91 -20.64 1.51
CA THR A 43 -0.49 -20.20 1.59
C THR A 43 -0.64 -18.69 1.36
N ASP A 44 0.28 -17.87 1.87
CA ASP A 44 0.27 -16.42 1.60
C ASP A 44 0.52 -16.13 0.12
N ILE A 45 1.45 -16.86 -0.50
CA ILE A 45 1.80 -16.68 -1.91
C ILE A 45 0.60 -17.00 -2.81
N ASP A 46 -0.06 -18.13 -2.56
CA ASP A 46 -1.22 -18.55 -3.34
C ASP A 46 -2.35 -17.53 -3.21
N TYR A 47 -2.67 -17.13 -1.97
CA TYR A 47 -3.70 -16.13 -1.69
C TYR A 47 -3.41 -14.78 -2.37
N ILE A 48 -2.18 -14.26 -2.25
CA ILE A 48 -1.80 -12.97 -2.83
C ILE A 48 -1.91 -13.02 -4.36
N VAL A 49 -1.48 -14.10 -5.00
CA VAL A 49 -1.55 -14.21 -6.46
C VAL A 49 -2.99 -14.33 -6.94
N GLU A 50 -3.85 -15.06 -6.23
CA GLU A 50 -5.29 -15.12 -6.52
C GLU A 50 -5.96 -13.75 -6.39
N GLU A 51 -5.70 -13.04 -5.29
CA GLU A 51 -6.25 -11.70 -5.06
C GLU A 51 -5.73 -10.66 -6.06
N ILE A 52 -4.48 -10.76 -6.48
CA ILE A 52 -3.97 -9.90 -7.55
C ILE A 52 -4.66 -10.22 -8.88
N LYS A 53 -5.01 -11.47 -9.18
CA LYS A 53 -5.72 -11.81 -10.43
C LYS A 53 -7.19 -11.43 -10.40
N ASN A 54 -7.76 -11.19 -9.22
CA ASN A 54 -9.14 -10.79 -9.04
C ASN A 54 -9.36 -9.37 -9.62
N GLU A 55 -10.26 -9.26 -10.60
CA GLU A 55 -10.52 -8.00 -11.31
C GLU A 55 -10.97 -6.86 -10.37
N ASN A 56 -11.63 -7.19 -9.27
CA ASN A 56 -12.03 -6.22 -8.25
C ASN A 56 -10.85 -5.50 -7.58
N PHE A 57 -9.66 -6.10 -7.68
CA PHE A 57 -8.44 -5.58 -7.10
C PHE A 57 -7.43 -5.06 -8.12
N LYS A 58 -7.72 -5.17 -9.42
CA LYS A 58 -6.84 -4.76 -10.52
C LYS A 58 -6.31 -3.34 -10.36
N ASP A 59 -7.17 -2.44 -9.91
CA ASP A 59 -6.86 -1.04 -9.70
C ASP A 59 -5.84 -0.76 -8.58
N TYR A 60 -5.71 -1.65 -7.57
CA TYR A 60 -4.81 -1.40 -6.44
C TYR A 60 -3.35 -1.57 -6.81
N TYR A 61 -3.04 -2.51 -7.70
CA TYR A 61 -1.68 -2.82 -8.09
C TYR A 61 -1.33 -2.36 -9.52
N ASN A 62 -2.26 -1.74 -10.24
CA ASN A 62 -1.95 -1.05 -11.48
C ASN A 62 -1.19 0.25 -11.21
N PHE A 63 0.14 0.18 -11.25
CA PHE A 63 1.03 1.33 -11.00
C PHE A 63 1.18 2.25 -12.23
N TYR A 64 0.64 1.87 -13.38
CA TYR A 64 0.91 2.53 -14.66
C TYR A 64 -0.25 3.37 -15.17
N GLU A 65 -1.49 2.93 -14.95
CA GLU A 65 -2.66 3.59 -15.51
C GLU A 65 -3.37 4.53 -14.53
N LYS A 66 -3.10 4.41 -13.22
CA LYS A 66 -3.72 5.24 -12.18
C LYS A 66 -2.69 5.99 -11.36
N GLU A 67 -2.87 7.30 -11.24
CA GLU A 67 -2.02 8.15 -10.42
C GLU A 67 -2.22 7.84 -8.94
N LYS A 68 -1.13 7.48 -8.26
CA LYS A 68 -1.10 7.26 -6.81
C LYS A 68 -0.41 8.45 -6.16
N ILE A 69 -1.18 9.26 -5.45
CA ILE A 69 -0.66 10.45 -4.78
C ILE A 69 -0.53 10.22 -3.27
N VAL A 70 0.58 10.67 -2.70
CA VAL A 70 0.80 10.73 -1.25
C VAL A 70 0.77 12.19 -0.85
N MET A 71 -0.05 12.52 0.14
CA MET A 71 -0.25 13.90 0.55
C MET A 71 -0.53 14.01 2.04
N THR A 72 -0.23 15.18 2.60
CA THR A 72 -0.60 15.51 3.98
C THR A 72 -2.11 15.70 4.09
N ILE A 73 -2.64 15.56 5.30
CA ILE A 73 -4.05 15.84 5.57
C ILE A 73 -4.45 17.29 5.27
N HIS A 74 -3.50 18.23 5.43
CA HIS A 74 -3.74 19.65 5.17
C HIS A 74 -3.95 19.91 3.68
N THR A 75 -3.13 19.27 2.83
CA THR A 75 -3.19 19.41 1.37
C THR A 75 -4.32 18.60 0.74
N SER A 76 -4.85 17.59 1.42
CA SER A 76 -5.98 16.78 0.91
C SER A 76 -7.34 17.42 1.16
N LYS A 77 -7.43 18.47 1.99
CA LYS A 77 -8.68 19.13 2.35
C LYS A 77 -9.37 19.71 1.10
N GLY A 78 -10.65 19.38 0.92
CA GLY A 78 -11.43 19.80 -0.25
C GLY A 78 -11.27 18.89 -1.48
N LEU A 79 -10.36 17.92 -1.45
CA LEU A 79 -10.23 16.89 -2.47
C LEU A 79 -11.03 15.64 -2.07
N GLN A 80 -11.31 14.79 -3.05
CA GLN A 80 -11.91 13.48 -2.84
C GLN A 80 -11.28 12.48 -3.80
N PHE A 81 -11.10 11.25 -3.32
CA PHE A 81 -10.46 10.16 -4.05
C PHE A 81 -11.35 8.93 -4.03
N ASP A 82 -11.29 8.11 -5.08
CA ASP A 82 -12.08 6.88 -5.13
C ASP A 82 -11.73 5.96 -3.96
N ASN A 83 -10.43 5.79 -3.69
CA ASN A 83 -9.91 4.97 -2.60
C ASN A 83 -8.91 5.76 -1.77
N VAL A 84 -8.95 5.61 -0.44
CA VAL A 84 -8.00 6.26 0.49
C VAL A 84 -7.39 5.24 1.44
N LEU A 85 -6.07 5.32 1.62
CA LEU A 85 -5.31 4.54 2.59
C LEU A 85 -4.83 5.45 3.72
N ILE A 86 -5.09 5.05 4.97
CA ILE A 86 -4.72 5.78 6.19
C ILE A 86 -3.90 4.88 7.10
N TYR A 87 -2.74 5.37 7.54
CA TYR A 87 -2.05 4.81 8.70
C TYR A 87 -2.58 5.48 9.97
N LYS A 88 -3.30 4.73 10.81
CA LYS A 88 -3.98 5.31 11.97
C LYS A 88 -3.01 6.00 12.93
N LYS A 89 -1.79 5.48 13.05
CA LYS A 89 -0.74 6.03 13.92
C LYS A 89 -0.37 7.47 13.59
N ASP A 90 -0.49 7.88 12.33
CA ASP A 90 -0.11 9.22 11.87
C ASP A 90 -1.07 10.31 12.38
N PHE A 91 -2.18 9.90 12.99
CA PHE A 91 -3.20 10.78 13.56
C PHE A 91 -3.13 10.87 15.08
N TYR A 92 -2.10 10.29 15.71
CA TYR A 92 -1.85 10.46 17.14
C TYR A 92 -0.86 11.59 17.36
N ASN A 93 -1.20 12.51 18.28
CA ASN A 93 -0.31 13.59 18.65
C ASN A 93 0.85 13.09 19.54
N LYS A 94 1.78 13.98 19.90
CA LYS A 94 2.93 13.66 20.76
C LYS A 94 2.56 13.14 22.16
N ARG A 95 1.30 13.31 22.59
CA ARG A 95 0.77 12.82 23.87
C ARG A 95 0.07 11.47 23.73
N GLY A 96 0.03 10.90 22.52
CA GLY A 96 -0.68 9.64 22.25
C GLY A 96 -2.20 9.81 22.15
N GLU A 97 -2.70 11.03 21.95
CA GLU A 97 -4.12 11.30 21.78
C GLU A 97 -4.45 11.35 20.29
N LEU A 98 -5.56 10.72 19.90
CA LEU A 98 -6.05 10.75 18.53
C LEU A 98 -6.56 12.15 18.18
N GLU A 99 -5.98 12.76 17.15
CA GLU A 99 -6.45 13.99 16.52
C GLU A 99 -7.70 13.69 15.67
N LYS A 100 -8.84 13.54 16.37
CA LYS A 100 -10.12 13.04 15.81
C LYS A 100 -10.57 13.82 14.58
N GLU A 101 -10.40 15.13 14.57
CA GLU A 101 -10.81 16.01 13.47
C GLU A 101 -9.99 15.72 12.22
N LYS A 102 -8.67 15.58 12.35
CA LYS A 102 -7.79 15.23 11.22
C LYS A 102 -8.11 13.84 10.70
N PHE A 103 -8.34 12.88 11.61
CA PHE A 103 -8.69 11.51 11.24
C PHE A 103 -10.03 11.46 10.49
N TYR A 104 -11.05 12.15 10.99
CA TYR A 104 -12.35 12.28 10.34
C TYR A 104 -12.24 12.93 8.95
N VAL A 105 -11.47 14.02 8.84
CA VAL A 105 -11.18 14.66 7.56
C VAL A 105 -10.52 13.66 6.61
N ALA A 106 -9.57 12.85 7.06
CA ALA A 106 -8.89 11.87 6.21
C ALA A 106 -9.86 10.79 5.70
N CYS A 107 -10.70 10.26 6.60
CA CYS A 107 -11.71 9.25 6.26
C CYS A 107 -12.71 9.77 5.23
N THR A 108 -13.16 11.02 5.37
CA THR A 108 -14.14 11.64 4.46
C THR A 108 -13.56 12.03 3.08
N ARG A 109 -12.28 11.74 2.81
CA ARG A 109 -11.71 11.88 1.46
C ARG A 109 -12.05 10.68 0.56
N ALA A 110 -12.42 9.53 1.11
CA ALA A 110 -12.77 8.34 0.33
C ALA A 110 -14.21 8.43 -0.20
N LYS A 111 -14.39 8.20 -1.51
CA LYS A 111 -15.70 8.07 -2.15
C LYS A 111 -16.23 6.63 -2.11
N ASN A 112 -15.36 5.67 -2.40
CA ASN A 112 -15.75 4.26 -2.56
C ASN A 112 -15.18 3.39 -1.45
N LYS A 113 -13.86 3.34 -1.27
CA LYS A 113 -13.22 2.44 -0.29
C LYS A 113 -12.22 3.17 0.60
N LEU A 114 -12.28 2.88 1.89
CA LEU A 114 -11.40 3.41 2.91
C LEU A 114 -10.64 2.26 3.58
N PHE A 115 -9.31 2.34 3.55
CA PHE A 115 -8.41 1.37 4.17
C PHE A 115 -7.71 2.04 5.35
N ILE A 116 -7.84 1.45 6.54
CA ILE A 116 -7.19 1.94 7.75
C ILE A 116 -6.23 0.86 8.25
N ILE A 117 -4.93 1.14 8.15
CA ILE A 117 -3.89 0.29 8.72
C ILE A 117 -3.74 0.65 10.19
N LYS A 118 -3.96 -0.34 11.05
CA LYS A 118 -3.74 -0.26 12.50
C LYS A 118 -2.48 -1.07 12.81
N ASP A 119 -1.53 -0.44 13.50
CA ASP A 119 -0.40 -1.14 14.11
C ASP A 119 -0.89 -1.98 15.31
#